data_AF-A0A7C5LBX6-F1
#
_entry.id   AF-A0A7C5LBX6-F1
#
_cell.length_a   1.000
_cell.length_b   1.000
_cell.length_c   1.000
_cell.angle_alpha   90.00
_cell.angle_beta   90.00
_cell.angle_gamma   90.00
#
_symmetry.space_group_name_H-M   'P 1'
#
loop_
_entity.id
_entity.type
_entity.pdbx_description
1 polymer ?
#
loop_
_entity_poly.entity_id
_entity_poly.type
_entity_poly.pdbx_seq_one_letter_code
_entity_poly.pdbx_strand_id
1 'polypeptide(L)'
;MSPQVRHAYLLAALLCLFLALPAAAGDEKGQATGQPHATAPPAGWFRVLAGGEPVSVILIDKACQRLSLLRYDGALQTVASYPCATGENQGPKLQAGDERTPEGIYFITKSYTDTKLTVFGRRAFHLDYPNFFDNQERRNGDGIYIHGTNRVLTANSTNGCIAMRNEDLDRLAAELRRQLTPVVIVEDQQRLAAGARLLAGLQAETVAAMILPDEMRDRPVEFLSLVCISDGRQTVAQGRYRLRKGPGAVQRGVVRGYLVATSPPAATKTPRFVLGERQWLAEPLRLRPVVSRPKLPPAVAAALRLTPKKPEPEYPKDENEIRAFVERWRQAWQGKRIDDYIACYAPTFRQGKKDLAAWRRYKEGLNRRYRTISVTIGDIEIAWTKKGARVSFHQLYESDRYRADGRKILYLAYGAEGWRITKEVWIDGKKKGHQKKP
;
A
#
# COMPACT_ATOMS: atom_id res chain seq x y z
N MET A 1 27.95 -56.77 38.23
CA MET A 1 28.08 -57.57 39.46
C MET A 1 28.90 -56.76 40.46
N SER A 2 28.26 -56.41 41.58
CA SER A 2 28.83 -56.14 42.92
C SER A 2 29.72 -54.89 43.16
N PRO A 3 29.77 -54.38 44.41
CA PRO A 3 29.69 -52.94 44.75
C PRO A 3 30.84 -52.38 45.61
N GLN A 4 30.99 -51.06 45.71
CA GLN A 4 31.74 -50.37 46.78
C GLN A 4 31.01 -49.04 47.11
N VAL A 5 30.49 -48.74 48.33
CA VAL A 5 31.11 -48.63 49.68
C VAL A 5 32.14 -47.48 49.65
N ARG A 6 32.09 -46.36 50.39
CA ARG A 6 31.35 -45.88 51.56
C ARG A 6 31.80 -44.40 51.85
N HIS A 7 31.03 -43.68 52.68
CA HIS A 7 31.41 -42.52 53.53
C HIS A 7 31.64 -41.15 52.83
N ALA A 8 31.29 -39.97 53.36
CA ALA A 8 30.87 -39.58 54.71
C ALA A 8 30.35 -38.11 54.73
N TYR A 9 29.30 -37.89 55.54
CA TYR A 9 28.96 -36.74 56.39
C TYR A 9 29.06 -35.28 55.88
N LEU A 10 27.94 -34.54 55.92
CA LEU A 10 27.63 -33.57 57.00
C LEU A 10 26.34 -32.75 56.72
N LEU A 11 25.54 -32.63 57.80
CA LEU A 11 24.59 -31.56 58.15
C LEU A 11 23.30 -31.45 57.32
N ALA A 12 22.19 -31.98 57.85
CA ALA A 12 21.23 -31.29 58.74
C ALA A 12 20.19 -30.51 57.92
N ALA A 13 19.03 -31.14 57.73
CA ALA A 13 17.80 -30.91 58.51
C ALA A 13 16.91 -29.89 57.76
N LEU A 14 15.82 -30.36 57.12
CA LEU A 14 14.47 -30.42 57.72
C LEU A 14 14.03 -29.02 58.18
N LEU A 15 12.88 -28.47 57.79
CA LEU A 15 11.65 -29.01 57.26
C LEU A 15 10.76 -27.79 56.94
N CYS A 16 9.89 -27.87 55.93
CA CYS A 16 8.52 -27.33 55.94
C CYS A 16 7.91 -27.65 54.56
N LEU A 17 7.44 -28.87 54.39
CA LEU A 17 6.06 -29.32 54.64
C LEU A 17 5.10 -28.86 53.53
N PHE A 18 4.86 -29.83 52.64
CA PHE A 18 3.70 -29.91 51.75
C PHE A 18 2.39 -29.76 52.53
N LEU A 19 1.47 -28.93 52.03
CA LEU A 19 0.04 -29.25 52.01
C LEU A 19 -0.59 -28.76 50.71
N ALA A 20 -1.56 -29.56 50.26
CA ALA A 20 -2.08 -29.64 48.90
C ALA A 20 -3.12 -28.56 48.54
N LEU A 21 -3.33 -28.46 47.23
CA LEU A 21 -4.27 -27.63 46.45
C LEU A 21 -5.72 -27.57 46.98
N PRO A 22 -6.48 -26.56 46.51
CA PRO A 22 -7.42 -26.89 45.45
C PRO A 22 -7.27 -25.99 44.20
N ALA A 23 -7.46 -26.63 43.04
CA ALA A 23 -7.71 -25.97 41.79
C ALA A 23 -9.06 -25.22 41.86
N ALA A 24 -9.04 -23.93 41.52
CA ALA A 24 -10.24 -23.19 41.16
C ALA A 24 -9.99 -22.58 39.78
N ALA A 25 -10.71 -23.13 38.79
CA ALA A 25 -10.90 -22.52 37.50
C ALA A 25 -11.64 -21.19 37.70
N GLY A 26 -10.97 -20.09 37.33
CA GLY A 26 -11.58 -18.78 37.21
C GLY A 26 -11.60 -18.39 35.74
N ASP A 27 -12.78 -18.49 35.13
CA ASP A 27 -13.11 -17.85 33.87
C ASP A 27 -12.97 -16.33 34.04
N GLU A 28 -11.85 -15.75 33.61
CA GLU A 28 -11.77 -14.31 33.36
C GLU A 28 -11.79 -14.03 31.86
N LYS A 29 -13.00 -13.80 31.35
CA LYS A 29 -13.24 -12.93 30.20
C LYS A 29 -12.79 -11.51 30.54
N GLY A 30 -11.48 -11.27 30.52
CA GLY A 30 -10.88 -9.94 30.60
C GLY A 30 -10.97 -9.25 29.24
N GLN A 31 -11.89 -8.29 29.12
CA GLN A 31 -11.88 -7.28 28.06
C GLN A 31 -10.53 -6.54 28.08
N ALA A 32 -9.66 -6.82 27.12
CA ALA A 32 -8.46 -6.03 26.90
C ALA A 32 -8.81 -4.72 26.17
N THR A 33 -9.41 -3.76 26.89
CA THR A 33 -9.34 -2.35 26.53
C THR A 33 -8.00 -1.80 27.04
N GLY A 34 -6.92 -2.10 26.31
CA GLY A 34 -5.59 -1.54 26.57
C GLY A 34 -5.20 -0.58 25.47
N GLN A 35 -5.10 0.72 25.78
CA GLN A 35 -4.34 1.65 24.95
C GLN A 35 -2.91 1.10 24.79
N PRO A 36 -2.35 1.04 23.58
CA PRO A 36 -1.00 0.50 23.41
C PRO A 36 0.00 1.47 24.04
N HIS A 37 0.80 0.97 24.99
CA HIS A 37 2.01 1.64 25.46
C HIS A 37 2.83 2.09 24.24
N ALA A 38 2.90 3.40 24.01
CA ALA A 38 3.67 3.99 22.92
C ALA A 38 5.16 3.82 23.25
N THR A 39 5.80 2.79 22.70
CA THR A 39 7.26 2.69 22.70
C THR A 39 7.82 3.84 21.89
N ALA A 40 8.79 4.58 22.45
CA ALA A 40 9.51 5.61 21.71
C ALA A 40 10.18 4.97 20.48
N PRO A 41 10.10 5.59 19.29
CA PRO A 41 10.81 5.08 18.13
C PRO A 41 12.32 5.10 18.40
N PRO A 42 13.11 4.21 17.77
CA PRO A 42 14.57 4.23 17.89
C PRO A 42 15.13 5.63 17.59
N ALA A 43 16.22 6.03 18.24
CA ALA A 43 16.78 7.36 18.04
C ALA A 43 17.61 7.44 16.73
N GLY A 44 17.74 8.65 16.19
CA GLY A 44 18.77 9.01 15.20
C GLY A 44 18.47 8.73 13.72
N TRP A 45 17.49 7.90 13.38
CA TRP A 45 17.11 7.59 12.00
C TRP A 45 16.29 8.69 11.30
N PHE A 46 15.83 9.69 12.07
CA PHE A 46 15.11 10.87 11.62
C PHE A 46 15.77 12.11 12.22
N ARG A 47 16.08 13.10 11.38
CA ARG A 47 16.62 14.39 11.83
C ARG A 47 15.90 15.53 11.12
N VAL A 48 15.50 16.54 11.89
CA VAL A 48 15.16 17.86 11.35
C VAL A 48 16.44 18.71 11.34
N LEU A 49 16.79 19.22 10.17
CA LEU A 49 17.98 20.04 9.96
C LEU A 49 17.68 21.54 9.95
N ALA A 50 16.49 21.93 9.49
CA ALA A 50 16.05 23.32 9.48
C ALA A 50 14.52 23.41 9.53
N GLY A 51 14.00 24.57 9.93
CA GLY A 51 12.57 24.81 10.11
C GLY A 51 12.03 24.22 11.41
N GLY A 52 10.77 24.52 11.69
CA GLY A 52 10.10 24.14 12.94
C GLY A 52 8.64 23.71 12.75
N GLU A 53 8.15 23.60 11.52
CA GLU A 53 6.81 23.05 11.31
C GLU A 53 6.77 21.56 11.68
N PRO A 54 5.70 21.09 12.33
CA PRO A 54 5.55 19.67 12.64
C PRO A 54 5.63 18.77 11.41
N VAL A 55 6.24 17.60 11.58
CA VAL A 55 6.42 16.61 10.52
C VAL A 55 5.84 15.27 10.94
N SER A 56 4.85 14.79 10.20
CA SER A 56 4.29 13.45 10.36
C SER A 56 5.06 12.44 9.50
N VAL A 57 5.36 11.27 10.05
CA VAL A 57 6.01 10.13 9.38
C VAL A 57 5.22 8.87 9.70
N ILE A 58 5.01 8.01 8.71
CA ILE A 58 4.45 6.69 8.92
C ILE A 58 5.59 5.69 9.07
N LEU A 59 5.57 4.90 10.14
CA LEU A 59 6.48 3.78 10.34
C LEU A 59 5.68 2.48 10.27
N ILE A 60 6.08 1.55 9.41
CA ILE A 60 5.49 0.22 9.31
C ILE A 60 6.55 -0.80 9.70
N ASP A 61 6.25 -1.56 10.75
CA ASP A 61 7.02 -2.69 11.23
C ASP A 61 6.35 -3.98 10.77
N LYS A 62 7.02 -4.71 9.87
CA LYS A 62 6.49 -5.93 9.27
C LYS A 62 6.49 -7.08 10.28
N ALA A 63 7.50 -7.24 11.13
CA ALA A 63 7.60 -8.36 12.05
C ALA A 63 6.43 -8.36 13.06
N CYS A 64 6.08 -7.20 13.61
CA CYS A 64 4.95 -7.08 14.54
C CYS A 64 3.63 -6.62 13.90
N GLN A 65 3.58 -6.49 12.57
CA GLN A 65 2.39 -6.14 11.81
C GLN A 65 1.71 -4.85 12.33
N ARG A 66 2.52 -3.81 12.48
CA ARG A 66 2.12 -2.53 13.07
C ARG A 66 2.43 -1.36 12.15
N LEU A 67 1.46 -0.46 12.02
CA LEU A 67 1.64 0.85 11.42
C LEU A 67 1.51 1.91 12.52
N SER A 68 2.55 2.72 12.68
CA SER A 68 2.63 3.79 13.67
C SER A 68 2.71 5.15 12.98
N LEU A 69 1.89 6.09 13.43
CA LEU A 69 2.00 7.51 13.10
C LEU A 69 2.98 8.15 14.06
N LEU A 70 4.08 8.63 13.55
CA LEU A 70 5.06 9.42 14.28
C LEU A 70 4.91 10.89 13.95
N ARG A 71 5.09 11.77 14.92
CA ARG A 71 5.09 13.21 14.72
C ARG A 71 6.31 13.83 15.40
N TYR A 72 7.01 14.66 14.66
CA TYR A 72 8.02 15.54 15.20
C TYR A 72 7.38 16.89 15.53
N ASP A 73 7.49 17.28 16.79
CA ASP A 73 7.18 18.62 17.30
C ASP A 73 8.18 18.96 18.42
N GLY A 74 9.40 19.32 18.02
CA GLY A 74 10.57 19.42 18.91
C GLY A 74 11.22 18.07 19.25
N ALA A 75 10.41 17.03 19.46
CA ALA A 75 10.84 15.64 19.60
C ALA A 75 9.98 14.72 18.73
N LEU A 76 10.58 13.63 18.22
CA LEU A 76 9.84 12.61 17.46
C LEU A 76 9.13 11.66 18.42
N GLN A 77 7.80 11.57 18.33
CA GLN A 77 6.98 10.76 19.21
C GLN A 77 5.98 9.93 18.42
N THR A 78 5.64 8.74 18.95
CA THR A 78 4.54 7.93 18.43
C THR A 78 3.21 8.53 18.88
N VAL A 79 2.43 9.06 17.94
CA VAL A 79 1.12 9.68 18.20
C VAL A 79 -0.01 8.66 18.14
N ALA A 80 0.10 7.67 17.26
CA ALA A 80 -0.87 6.59 17.16
C ALA A 80 -0.22 5.32 16.64
N SER A 81 -0.80 4.16 16.96
CA SER A 81 -0.35 2.87 16.47
C SER A 81 -1.53 1.95 16.20
N TYR A 82 -1.52 1.32 15.04
CA TYR A 82 -2.60 0.51 14.50
C TYR A 82 -2.07 -0.86 14.06
N PRO A 83 -2.82 -1.95 14.31
CA PRO A 83 -2.58 -3.21 13.62
C PRO A 83 -2.70 -3.02 12.11
N CYS A 84 -1.80 -3.62 11.35
CA CYS A 84 -1.90 -3.73 9.90
C CYS A 84 -1.65 -5.17 9.46
N ALA A 85 -1.78 -5.44 8.16
CA ALA A 85 -1.36 -6.69 7.56
C ALA A 85 -0.46 -6.40 6.37
N THR A 86 0.70 -7.06 6.28
CA THR A 86 1.65 -6.90 5.18
C THR A 86 1.64 -8.12 4.25
N GLY A 87 2.61 -8.17 3.34
CA GLY A 87 2.85 -9.29 2.44
C GLY A 87 2.93 -10.63 3.16
N GLU A 88 2.45 -11.68 2.51
CA GLU A 88 2.55 -13.07 2.96
C GLU A 88 4.00 -13.51 3.14
N ASN A 89 4.85 -13.13 2.19
CA ASN A 89 6.26 -13.51 2.22
C ASN A 89 7.11 -12.50 3.01
N GLN A 90 8.04 -13.03 3.80
CA GLN A 90 8.99 -12.25 4.59
C GLN A 90 10.12 -11.65 3.74
N GLY A 91 10.79 -10.64 4.30
CA GLY A 91 11.91 -9.93 3.65
C GLY A 91 11.47 -8.89 2.61
N PRO A 92 12.44 -8.21 1.96
CA PRO A 92 12.15 -7.10 1.06
C PRO A 92 11.58 -7.59 -0.27
N LYS A 93 10.70 -6.78 -0.85
CA LYS A 93 10.17 -7.00 -2.19
C LYS A 93 11.26 -6.89 -3.25
N LEU A 94 11.41 -7.93 -4.08
CA LEU A 94 12.43 -8.01 -5.13
C LEU A 94 11.84 -8.01 -6.54
N GLN A 95 10.65 -8.62 -6.71
CA GLN A 95 10.04 -8.78 -8.03
C GLN A 95 8.51 -8.77 -7.99
N ALA A 96 7.90 -8.58 -9.16
CA ALA A 96 6.45 -8.62 -9.30
C ALA A 96 5.90 -10.01 -8.90
N GLY A 97 4.85 -10.02 -8.08
CA GLY A 97 4.18 -11.24 -7.65
C GLY A 97 4.90 -12.06 -6.58
N ASP A 98 5.98 -11.57 -5.96
CA ASP A 98 6.64 -12.25 -4.83
C ASP A 98 5.88 -12.15 -3.49
N GLU A 99 4.73 -11.46 -3.47
CA GLU A 99 3.87 -11.28 -2.29
C GLU A 99 4.59 -10.67 -1.07
N ARG A 100 5.72 -9.99 -1.30
CA ARG A 100 6.46 -9.27 -0.26
C ARG A 100 6.04 -7.81 -0.22
N THR A 101 5.93 -7.25 0.98
CA THR A 101 5.88 -5.79 1.16
C THR A 101 7.30 -5.24 1.07
N PRO A 102 7.53 -4.15 0.33
CA PRO A 102 8.86 -3.58 0.20
C PRO A 102 9.39 -3.04 1.54
N GLU A 103 10.73 -2.93 1.64
CA GLU A 103 11.43 -2.28 2.75
C GLU A 103 12.18 -1.07 2.19
N GLY A 104 11.98 0.10 2.78
CA GLY A 104 12.49 1.38 2.27
C GLY A 104 11.71 2.61 2.72
N ILE A 105 12.02 3.76 2.12
CA ILE A 105 11.37 5.04 2.37
C ILE A 105 10.53 5.42 1.13
N TYR A 106 9.21 5.42 1.31
CA TYR A 106 8.22 5.60 0.26
C TYR A 106 7.36 6.84 0.47
N PHE A 107 6.66 7.25 -0.57
CA PHE A 107 5.75 8.39 -0.55
C PHE A 107 4.47 8.10 -1.30
N ILE A 108 3.40 8.74 -0.85
CA ILE A 108 2.09 8.57 -1.43
C ILE A 108 1.98 9.37 -2.73
N THR A 109 1.71 8.67 -3.83
CA THR A 109 1.56 9.28 -5.15
C THR A 109 0.10 9.58 -5.48
N LYS A 110 -0.82 8.68 -5.09
CA LYS A 110 -2.25 8.77 -5.36
C LYS A 110 -3.06 8.35 -4.13
N SER A 111 -4.21 8.97 -3.94
CA SER A 111 -5.20 8.61 -2.92
C SER A 111 -6.53 8.30 -3.60
N TYR A 112 -7.23 7.31 -3.06
CA TYR A 112 -8.52 6.85 -3.55
C TYR A 112 -9.48 6.78 -2.37
N THR A 113 -10.72 7.17 -2.62
CA THR A 113 -11.85 6.93 -1.74
C THR A 113 -12.81 6.05 -2.49
N ASP A 114 -13.18 4.93 -1.88
CA ASP A 114 -14.11 3.97 -2.44
C ASP A 114 -15.35 3.95 -1.56
N THR A 115 -16.48 4.31 -2.15
CA THR A 115 -17.78 4.19 -1.50
C THR A 115 -18.40 2.81 -1.75
N LYS A 116 -17.73 1.96 -2.54
CA LYS A 116 -18.12 0.58 -2.83
C LYS A 116 -17.29 -0.35 -1.94
N LEU A 117 -17.90 -1.44 -1.44
CA LEU A 117 -17.26 -2.42 -0.55
C LEU A 117 -16.21 -3.28 -1.28
N THR A 118 -15.10 -2.68 -1.75
CA THR A 118 -13.98 -3.43 -2.35
C THR A 118 -13.05 -4.00 -1.29
N VAL A 119 -12.14 -4.90 -1.72
CA VAL A 119 -11.09 -5.45 -0.84
C VAL A 119 -10.11 -4.39 -0.34
N PHE A 120 -10.07 -3.22 -1.00
CA PHE A 120 -9.31 -2.05 -0.58
C PHE A 120 -10.05 -1.20 0.47
N GLY A 121 -11.24 -1.65 0.89
CA GLY A 121 -12.02 -0.95 1.90
C GLY A 121 -12.44 0.44 1.43
N ARG A 122 -12.59 1.37 2.37
CA ARG A 122 -13.08 2.74 2.08
C ARG A 122 -12.06 3.64 1.42
N ARG A 123 -10.76 3.36 1.61
CA ARG A 123 -9.66 4.23 1.18
C ARG A 123 -8.44 3.43 0.79
N ALA A 124 -7.70 3.92 -0.20
CA ALA A 124 -6.40 3.37 -0.58
C ALA A 124 -5.42 4.48 -0.94
N PHE A 125 -4.15 4.29 -0.60
CA PHE A 125 -3.06 5.24 -0.81
C PHE A 125 -1.92 4.50 -1.52
N HIS A 126 -1.65 4.88 -2.77
CA HIS A 126 -0.62 4.25 -3.60
C HIS A 126 0.76 4.77 -3.23
N LEU A 127 1.71 3.87 -2.96
CA LEU A 127 3.11 4.19 -2.70
C LEU A 127 3.90 4.27 -4.00
N ASP A 128 5.01 5.00 -4.01
CA ASP A 128 5.95 5.15 -5.13
C ASP A 128 6.93 3.97 -5.27
N TYR A 129 6.54 2.75 -4.87
CA TYR A 129 7.33 1.56 -5.17
C TYR A 129 7.14 1.14 -6.65
N PRO A 130 8.22 0.80 -7.38
CA PRO A 130 9.63 0.93 -6.99
C PRO A 130 10.12 2.39 -7.04
N ASN A 131 10.82 2.83 -6.00
CA ASN A 131 11.40 4.17 -5.92
C ASN A 131 12.81 4.22 -6.56
N PHE A 132 13.52 5.35 -6.44
CA PHE A 132 14.90 5.49 -6.93
C PHE A 132 15.83 4.35 -6.49
N PHE A 133 15.88 4.04 -5.18
CA PHE A 133 16.75 2.99 -4.63
C PHE A 133 16.33 1.60 -5.10
N ASP A 134 15.02 1.32 -5.18
CA ASP A 134 14.54 0.05 -5.70
C ASP A 134 14.94 -0.17 -7.17
N ASN A 135 14.89 0.90 -7.98
CA ASN A 135 15.30 0.87 -9.38
C ASN A 135 16.81 0.65 -9.52
N GLN A 136 17.65 1.27 -8.68
CA GLN A 136 19.10 1.02 -8.65
C GLN A 136 19.43 -0.44 -8.34
N GLU A 137 18.64 -1.07 -7.46
CA GLU A 137 18.75 -2.49 -7.14
C GLU A 137 18.05 -3.42 -8.14
N ARG A 138 17.53 -2.89 -9.26
CA ARG A 138 16.80 -3.62 -10.31
C ARG A 138 15.57 -4.38 -9.79
N ARG A 139 14.98 -3.92 -8.69
CA ARG A 139 13.72 -4.46 -8.17
C ARG A 139 12.57 -4.05 -9.08
N ASN A 140 11.54 -4.89 -9.17
CA ASN A 140 10.37 -4.62 -10.02
C ASN A 140 9.05 -5.03 -9.35
N GLY A 141 7.96 -4.66 -10.00
CA GLY A 141 6.60 -4.79 -9.47
C GLY A 141 5.92 -3.43 -9.43
N ASP A 142 4.69 -3.40 -8.94
CA ASP A 142 3.90 -2.19 -8.81
C ASP A 142 2.80 -2.40 -7.75
N GLY A 143 1.94 -1.39 -7.59
CA GLY A 143 0.66 -1.57 -6.92
C GLY A 143 0.77 -1.85 -5.43
N ILE A 144 1.72 -1.22 -4.74
CA ILE A 144 1.80 -1.25 -3.29
C ILE A 144 0.93 -0.14 -2.72
N TYR A 145 -0.07 -0.51 -1.94
CA TYR A 145 -1.02 0.42 -1.33
C TYR A 145 -1.06 0.26 0.19
N ILE A 146 -1.26 1.38 0.89
CA ILE A 146 -1.88 1.36 2.22
C ILE A 146 -3.40 1.43 2.00
N HIS A 147 -4.16 0.47 2.47
CA HIS A 147 -5.59 0.42 2.18
C HIS A 147 -6.44 -0.16 3.32
N GLY A 148 -7.73 0.15 3.30
CA GLY A 148 -8.70 -0.43 4.21
C GLY A 148 -9.02 -1.87 3.83
N THR A 149 -9.71 -2.62 4.67
CA THR A 149 -10.16 -3.96 4.33
C THR A 149 -11.57 -4.20 4.84
N ASN A 150 -12.37 -4.88 4.04
CA ASN A 150 -13.68 -5.42 4.43
C ASN A 150 -13.59 -6.91 4.81
N ARG A 151 -12.37 -7.46 4.89
CA ARG A 151 -12.09 -8.81 5.38
C ARG A 151 -11.56 -8.75 6.81
N VAL A 152 -11.48 -9.90 7.47
CA VAL A 152 -10.73 -10.01 8.73
C VAL A 152 -9.28 -9.61 8.45
N LEU A 153 -8.75 -8.71 9.27
CA LEU A 153 -7.35 -8.29 9.18
C LEU A 153 -6.47 -9.43 9.72
N THR A 154 -5.83 -10.15 8.80
CA THR A 154 -4.93 -11.27 9.13
C THR A 154 -3.50 -10.87 8.82
N ALA A 155 -2.59 -11.03 9.79
CA ALA A 155 -1.17 -10.82 9.61
C ALA A 155 -0.63 -11.56 8.37
N ASN A 156 0.31 -10.96 7.64
CA ASN A 156 1.02 -11.59 6.52
C ASN A 156 0.08 -12.29 5.52
N SER A 157 -0.90 -11.57 4.99
CA SER A 157 -1.95 -12.17 4.13
C SER A 157 -2.22 -11.39 2.84
N THR A 158 -1.43 -10.35 2.56
CA THR A 158 -1.59 -9.55 1.36
C THR A 158 -0.58 -9.96 0.30
N ASN A 159 -0.79 -9.50 -0.94
CA ASN A 159 0.18 -9.69 -2.02
C ASN A 159 1.32 -8.63 -2.00
N GLY A 160 1.55 -8.00 -0.84
CA GLY A 160 2.56 -6.96 -0.62
C GLY A 160 2.00 -5.59 -0.23
N CYS A 161 0.68 -5.41 -0.22
CA CYS A 161 0.04 -4.21 0.29
C CYS A 161 0.12 -4.12 1.83
N ILE A 162 -0.28 -2.96 2.37
CA ILE A 162 -0.43 -2.73 3.80
C ILE A 162 -1.92 -2.52 4.08
N ALA A 163 -2.59 -3.59 4.50
CA ALA A 163 -4.01 -3.55 4.81
C ALA A 163 -4.25 -3.11 6.25
N MET A 164 -5.32 -2.36 6.48
CA MET A 164 -5.76 -1.86 7.77
C MET A 164 -7.28 -2.01 7.91
N ARG A 165 -7.80 -1.96 9.14
CA ARG A 165 -9.25 -1.76 9.34
C ARG A 165 -9.67 -0.41 8.78
N ASN A 166 -10.87 -0.34 8.21
CA ASN A 166 -11.38 0.89 7.59
C ASN A 166 -11.40 2.07 8.56
N GLU A 167 -11.84 1.82 9.79
CA GLU A 167 -11.99 2.84 10.83
C GLU A 167 -10.63 3.42 11.26
N ASP A 168 -9.60 2.58 11.34
CA ASP A 168 -8.25 3.01 11.67
C ASP A 168 -7.62 3.79 10.52
N LEU A 169 -7.82 3.33 9.28
CA LEU A 169 -7.36 4.06 8.10
C LEU A 169 -8.10 5.41 7.94
N ASP A 170 -9.38 5.47 8.27
CA ASP A 170 -10.16 6.72 8.24
C ASP A 170 -9.60 7.74 9.24
N ARG A 171 -9.19 7.32 10.44
CA ARG A 171 -8.51 8.17 11.43
C ARG A 171 -7.14 8.64 10.94
N LEU A 172 -6.39 7.76 10.26
CA LEU A 172 -5.06 8.05 9.76
C LEU A 172 -5.06 8.91 8.49
N ALA A 173 -6.13 8.87 7.69
CA ALA A 173 -6.18 9.42 6.33
C ALA A 173 -5.78 10.89 6.20
N ALA A 174 -6.04 11.71 7.23
CA ALA A 174 -5.67 13.13 7.24
C ALA A 174 -4.14 13.36 7.26
N GLU A 175 -3.41 12.40 7.83
CA GLU A 175 -1.95 12.43 7.96
C GLU A 175 -1.25 11.86 6.71
N LEU A 176 -1.96 11.11 5.86
CA LEU A 176 -1.46 10.47 4.64
C LEU A 176 -1.44 11.44 3.45
N ARG A 177 -0.70 12.53 3.60
CA ARG A 177 -0.62 13.59 2.58
C ARG A 177 0.26 13.17 1.41
N ARG A 178 -0.33 13.19 0.21
CA ARG A 178 0.35 12.92 -1.06
C ARG A 178 1.63 13.73 -1.17
N GLN A 179 2.72 13.05 -1.55
CA GLN A 179 4.06 13.60 -1.78
C GLN A 179 4.73 14.27 -0.57
N LEU A 180 4.08 14.27 0.59
CA LEU A 180 4.56 14.94 1.79
C LEU A 180 4.92 13.95 2.89
N THR A 181 4.01 13.03 3.20
CA THR A 181 4.18 12.14 4.34
C THR A 181 5.10 10.98 3.95
N PRO A 182 6.30 10.88 4.55
CA PRO A 182 7.16 9.72 4.33
C PRO A 182 6.53 8.48 4.95
N VAL A 183 6.64 7.36 4.24
CA VAL A 183 6.21 6.03 4.68
C VAL A 183 7.46 5.16 4.74
N VAL A 184 7.95 4.94 5.95
CA VAL A 184 9.13 4.12 6.24
C VAL A 184 8.65 2.71 6.54
N ILE A 185 9.09 1.73 5.75
CA ILE A 185 8.73 0.32 5.92
C ILE A 185 10.00 -0.46 6.25
N VAL A 186 9.98 -1.15 7.38
CA VAL A 186 11.10 -1.95 7.87
C VAL A 186 10.62 -3.34 8.25
N GLU A 187 11.54 -4.31 8.22
CA GLU A 187 11.28 -5.63 8.78
C GLU A 187 11.00 -5.54 10.29
N ASP A 188 11.86 -4.83 11.02
CA ASP A 188 11.79 -4.60 12.46
C ASP A 188 12.30 -3.17 12.72
N GLN A 189 11.57 -2.39 13.52
CA GLN A 189 11.94 -1.04 13.89
C GLN A 189 13.34 -0.91 14.48
N GLN A 190 13.87 -1.92 15.19
CA GLN A 190 15.23 -1.89 15.73
C GLN A 190 16.30 -1.67 14.64
N ARG A 191 16.02 -2.07 13.40
CA ARG A 191 16.93 -1.85 12.26
C ARG A 191 17.16 -0.37 11.94
N LEU A 192 16.23 0.51 12.33
CA LEU A 192 16.38 1.96 12.15
C LEU A 192 17.60 2.52 12.87
N ALA A 193 18.10 1.87 13.93
CA ALA A 193 19.33 2.28 14.60
C ALA A 193 20.54 2.35 13.64
N ALA A 194 20.54 1.56 12.56
CA ALA A 194 21.58 1.64 11.51
C ALA A 194 21.58 2.99 10.78
N GLY A 195 20.42 3.62 10.63
CA GLY A 195 20.27 4.94 10.00
C GLY A 195 20.87 6.09 10.83
N ALA A 196 20.98 5.92 12.15
CA ALA A 196 21.51 6.97 13.04
C ALA A 196 22.91 7.44 12.66
N ARG A 197 23.77 6.50 12.25
CA ARG A 197 25.14 6.79 11.80
C ARG A 197 25.16 7.56 10.48
N LEU A 198 24.25 7.23 9.56
CA LEU A 198 24.17 7.87 8.24
C LEU A 198 23.74 9.33 8.34
N LEU A 199 22.91 9.66 9.34
CA LEU A 199 22.44 11.03 9.53
C LEU A 199 23.35 11.86 10.44
N ALA A 200 24.31 11.23 11.13
CA ALA A 200 25.22 11.92 12.04
C ALA A 200 26.06 12.97 11.29
N GLY A 201 26.13 14.18 11.83
CA GLY A 201 26.97 15.27 11.28
C GLY A 201 26.45 15.94 10.01
N LEU A 202 25.32 15.51 9.43
CA LEU A 202 24.66 16.24 8.34
C LEU A 202 24.28 17.66 8.78
N GLN A 203 24.63 18.64 7.95
CA GLN A 203 24.33 20.06 8.12
C GLN A 203 23.21 20.49 7.16
N ALA A 204 22.41 21.47 7.57
CA ALA A 204 21.27 21.94 6.81
C ALA A 204 21.69 22.52 5.45
N GLU A 205 22.78 23.28 5.43
CA GLU A 205 23.30 23.98 4.25
C GLU A 205 23.76 22.97 3.20
N THR A 206 24.51 21.95 3.63
CA THR A 206 24.98 20.86 2.75
C THR A 206 23.82 20.12 2.12
N VAL A 207 22.81 19.76 2.92
CA VAL A 207 21.63 19.04 2.40
C VAL A 207 20.79 19.95 1.50
N ALA A 208 20.57 21.20 1.89
CA ALA A 208 19.86 22.18 1.07
C ALA A 208 20.52 22.38 -0.29
N ALA A 209 21.84 22.54 -0.34
CA ALA A 209 22.60 22.71 -1.57
C ALA A 209 22.49 21.48 -2.50
N MET A 210 22.42 20.27 -1.94
CA MET A 210 22.20 19.04 -2.70
C MET A 210 20.78 18.97 -3.28
N ILE A 211 19.75 19.22 -2.46
CA ILE A 211 18.38 18.91 -2.87
C ILE A 211 17.68 20.06 -3.59
N LEU A 212 18.08 21.32 -3.39
CA LEU A 212 17.43 22.43 -4.09
C LEU A 212 17.75 22.41 -5.59
N PRO A 213 16.79 22.77 -6.46
CA PRO A 213 17.06 23.07 -7.85
C PRO A 213 18.15 24.13 -7.99
N ASP A 214 18.96 24.02 -9.04
CA ASP A 214 20.12 24.90 -9.22
C ASP A 214 19.67 26.36 -9.37
N GLU A 215 18.50 26.58 -9.97
CA GLU A 215 17.88 27.90 -10.15
C GLU A 215 17.42 28.54 -8.82
N MET A 216 17.42 27.77 -7.72
CA MET A 216 17.01 28.22 -6.40
C MET A 216 18.15 28.42 -5.42
N ARG A 217 19.39 28.01 -5.74
CA ARG A 217 20.52 28.07 -4.80
C ARG A 217 20.82 29.49 -4.32
N ASP A 218 20.75 30.46 -5.22
CA ASP A 218 21.03 31.88 -4.91
C ASP A 218 19.76 32.67 -4.54
N ARG A 219 18.65 31.97 -4.30
CA ARG A 219 17.36 32.58 -3.97
C ARG A 219 17.12 32.49 -2.46
N PRO A 220 16.35 33.44 -1.88
CA PRO A 220 15.98 33.38 -0.46
C PRO A 220 14.92 32.28 -0.24
N VAL A 221 15.37 31.04 -0.15
CA VAL A 221 14.56 29.87 0.16
C VAL A 221 14.54 29.67 1.68
N GLU A 222 13.34 29.76 2.26
CA GLU A 222 13.10 29.45 3.66
C GLU A 222 12.55 28.03 3.77
N PHE A 223 13.23 27.15 4.50
CA PHE A 223 12.68 25.83 4.81
C PHE A 223 11.72 25.92 6.00
N LEU A 224 10.45 25.57 5.75
CA LEU A 224 9.44 25.38 6.79
C LEU A 224 9.74 24.09 7.59
N SER A 225 10.26 23.08 6.90
CA SER A 225 10.84 21.88 7.48
C SER A 225 11.84 21.28 6.49
N LEU A 226 13.06 20.99 6.92
CA LEU A 226 14.05 20.21 6.18
C LEU A 226 14.38 18.98 7.01
N VAL A 227 13.98 17.80 6.52
CA VAL A 227 14.15 16.54 7.25
C VAL A 227 15.02 15.57 6.46
N CYS A 228 15.83 14.80 7.16
CA CYS A 228 16.53 13.64 6.63
C CYS A 228 16.07 12.39 7.36
N ILE A 229 15.82 11.33 6.59
CA ILE A 229 15.33 10.04 7.06
C ILE A 229 16.25 8.97 6.50
N SER A 230 16.67 8.03 7.34
CA SER A 230 17.46 6.88 6.90
C SER A 230 17.01 5.61 7.61
N ASP A 231 16.74 4.55 6.85
CA ASP A 231 16.49 3.21 7.40
C ASP A 231 17.77 2.35 7.47
N GLY A 232 18.94 2.97 7.22
CA GLY A 232 20.23 2.27 7.11
C GLY A 232 20.57 1.82 5.68
N ARG A 233 19.59 1.72 4.77
CA ARG A 233 19.79 1.34 3.36
C ARG A 233 19.50 2.51 2.42
N GLN A 234 18.34 3.15 2.61
CA GLN A 234 17.90 4.34 1.90
C GLN A 234 18.12 5.56 2.78
N THR A 235 18.57 6.66 2.19
CA THR A 235 18.62 7.96 2.85
C THR A 235 17.89 8.98 1.98
N VAL A 236 16.87 9.63 2.53
CA VAL A 236 16.04 10.60 1.82
C VAL A 236 16.00 11.90 2.60
N ALA A 237 16.29 12.99 1.91
CA ALA A 237 16.07 14.34 2.40
C ALA A 237 14.79 14.91 1.78
N GLN A 238 13.96 15.56 2.60
CA GLN A 238 12.76 16.24 2.13
C GLN A 238 12.65 17.64 2.76
N GLY A 239 12.56 18.65 1.91
CA GLY A 239 12.40 20.04 2.29
C GLY A 239 11.03 20.57 1.89
N ARG A 240 10.21 20.99 2.85
CA ARG A 240 9.07 21.89 2.62
C ARG A 240 9.60 23.30 2.71
N TYR A 241 9.37 24.09 1.67
CA TYR A 241 9.99 25.39 1.56
C TYR A 241 9.02 26.47 1.11
N ARG A 242 9.43 27.70 1.36
CA ARG A 242 8.83 28.93 0.89
C ARG A 242 9.90 29.74 0.16
N LEU A 243 9.58 30.19 -1.04
CA LEU A 243 10.48 30.99 -1.87
C LEU A 243 9.81 32.33 -2.20
N ARG A 244 10.49 33.43 -1.88
CA ARG A 244 10.05 34.76 -2.30
C ARG A 244 10.42 35.01 -3.77
N LYS A 245 9.41 35.27 -4.61
CA LYS A 245 9.58 35.56 -6.04
C LYS A 245 9.64 37.04 -6.37
N GLY A 246 9.18 37.90 -5.46
CA GLY A 246 9.14 39.35 -5.60
C GLY A 246 8.30 39.99 -4.49
N PRO A 247 7.92 41.28 -4.60
CA PRO A 247 6.97 41.92 -3.67
C PRO A 247 5.63 41.16 -3.67
N GLY A 248 5.23 40.63 -2.51
CA GLY A 248 3.96 39.90 -2.35
C GLY A 248 3.86 38.53 -3.02
N ALA A 249 4.84 38.11 -3.83
CA ALA A 249 4.81 36.82 -4.51
C ALA A 249 5.60 35.76 -3.74
N VAL A 250 4.92 34.75 -3.23
CA VAL A 250 5.50 33.64 -2.48
C VAL A 250 5.12 32.32 -3.15
N GLN A 251 6.12 31.50 -3.48
CA GLN A 251 5.90 30.12 -3.88
C GLN A 251 6.10 29.21 -2.67
N ARG A 252 5.26 28.19 -2.53
CA ARG A 252 5.51 27.08 -1.60
C ARG A 252 5.77 25.82 -2.42
N GLY A 253 6.52 24.90 -1.85
CA GLY A 253 6.78 23.65 -2.53
C GLY A 253 7.44 22.64 -1.63
N VAL A 254 7.63 21.47 -2.21
CA VAL A 254 8.38 20.38 -1.62
C VAL A 254 9.46 19.95 -2.59
N VAL A 255 10.62 19.70 -2.03
CA VAL A 255 11.75 19.12 -2.73
C VAL A 255 12.19 17.87 -1.98
N ARG A 256 12.52 16.82 -2.71
CA ARG A 256 12.99 15.55 -2.19
C ARG A 256 14.28 15.17 -2.91
N GLY A 257 15.27 14.73 -2.17
CA GLY A 257 16.52 14.18 -2.69
C GLY A 257 16.77 12.80 -2.14
N TYR A 258 17.09 11.84 -3.02
CA TYR A 258 17.57 10.52 -2.65
C TYR A 258 19.10 10.59 -2.53
N LEU A 259 19.62 10.43 -1.32
CA LEU A 259 21.03 10.65 -0.99
C LEU A 259 21.77 9.30 -0.98
N VAL A 260 22.79 9.17 -1.82
CA VAL A 260 23.62 7.95 -1.92
C VAL A 260 24.93 8.19 -1.17
N ALA A 261 25.25 7.34 -0.20
CA ALA A 261 26.50 7.42 0.54
C ALA A 261 27.68 7.03 -0.38
N THR A 262 28.73 7.85 -0.44
CA THR A 262 29.86 7.66 -1.37
C THR A 262 30.93 6.69 -0.89
N SER A 263 30.83 6.19 0.34
CA SER A 263 31.75 5.19 0.91
C SER A 263 31.07 4.42 2.04
N PRO A 264 31.42 3.15 2.31
CA PRO A 264 31.02 2.49 3.54
C PRO A 264 31.57 3.34 4.70
N PRO A 265 30.75 3.68 5.72
CA PRO A 265 31.23 4.45 6.85
C PRO A 265 32.26 3.60 7.60
N ALA A 266 33.56 3.86 7.37
CA ALA A 266 34.57 3.51 8.35
C ALA A 266 34.17 4.19 9.67
N ALA A 267 34.31 3.47 10.80
CA ALA A 267 33.65 3.76 12.07
C ALA A 267 33.89 5.15 12.70
N THR A 268 34.71 6.02 12.09
CA THR A 268 35.17 7.30 12.64
C THR A 268 34.99 8.53 11.72
N LYS A 269 34.45 8.39 10.50
CA LYS A 269 34.28 9.55 9.58
C LYS A 269 32.81 9.84 9.27
N THR A 270 32.46 11.12 9.22
CA THR A 270 31.14 11.62 8.81
C THR A 270 30.82 11.12 7.39
N PRO A 271 29.66 10.50 7.15
CA PRO A 271 29.28 10.00 5.84
C PRO A 271 29.17 11.15 4.83
N ARG A 272 29.76 10.95 3.65
CA ARG A 272 29.60 11.84 2.50
C ARG A 272 28.49 11.32 1.61
N PHE A 273 27.67 12.23 1.09
CA PHE A 273 26.56 11.91 0.21
C PHE A 273 26.70 12.60 -1.13
N VAL A 274 26.18 11.94 -2.16
CA VAL A 274 25.86 12.55 -3.46
C VAL A 274 24.36 12.44 -3.70
N LEU A 275 23.82 13.39 -4.46
CA LEU A 275 22.43 13.34 -4.89
C LEU A 275 22.27 12.31 -6.00
N GLY A 276 21.43 11.30 -5.76
CA GLY A 276 21.04 10.33 -6.79
C GLY A 276 19.94 10.88 -7.70
N GLU A 277 18.75 11.07 -7.13
CA GLU A 277 17.60 11.67 -7.81
C GLU A 277 17.02 12.83 -7.00
N ARG A 278 16.54 13.85 -7.70
CA ARG A 278 15.81 14.99 -7.14
C ARG A 278 14.38 14.99 -7.69
N GLN A 279 13.40 15.03 -6.79
CA GLN A 279 11.99 15.25 -7.12
C GLN A 279 11.55 16.60 -6.58
N TRP A 280 10.95 17.41 -7.43
CA TRP A 280 10.56 18.78 -7.10
C TRP A 280 9.10 19.05 -7.47
N LEU A 281 8.33 19.51 -6.49
CA LEU A 281 6.91 19.78 -6.60
C LEU A 281 6.61 21.18 -6.07
N ALA A 282 6.34 22.11 -6.98
CA ALA A 282 6.00 23.49 -6.66
C ALA A 282 4.49 23.73 -6.73
N GLU A 283 3.94 24.34 -5.68
CA GLU A 283 2.60 24.90 -5.70
C GLU A 283 2.69 26.43 -5.86
N PRO A 284 2.29 27.00 -7.01
CA PRO A 284 2.25 28.44 -7.15
C PRO A 284 1.09 29.02 -6.35
N LEU A 285 1.37 29.74 -5.28
CA LEU A 285 0.41 30.69 -4.70
C LEU A 285 0.49 31.98 -5.52
N ARG A 286 -0.42 32.15 -6.49
CA ARG A 286 -0.72 33.49 -6.99
C ARG A 286 -1.60 34.17 -5.95
N LEU A 287 -0.98 34.93 -5.05
CA LEU A 287 -1.69 35.91 -4.25
C LEU A 287 -2.24 36.96 -5.23
N ARG A 288 -3.51 36.80 -5.62
CA ARG A 288 -4.25 37.92 -6.20
C ARG A 288 -4.42 38.93 -5.07
N PRO A 289 -4.10 40.22 -5.26
CA PRO A 289 -4.50 41.22 -4.29
C PRO A 289 -6.02 41.08 -4.09
N VAL A 290 -6.46 41.15 -2.83
CA VAL A 290 -7.87 41.15 -2.46
C VAL A 290 -8.45 42.46 -2.99
N VAL A 291 -8.85 42.46 -4.25
CA VAL A 291 -9.80 43.43 -4.77
C VAL A 291 -11.17 42.83 -4.50
N SER A 292 -11.97 43.57 -3.75
CA SER A 292 -13.40 43.32 -3.55
C SER A 292 -14.01 42.83 -4.86
N ARG A 293 -14.56 41.62 -4.81
CA ARG A 293 -15.06 40.86 -5.96
C ARG A 293 -16.08 41.72 -6.74
N PRO A 294 -15.80 42.18 -7.97
CA PRO A 294 -16.85 42.72 -8.81
C PRO A 294 -17.76 41.56 -9.20
N LYS A 295 -19.07 41.76 -9.09
CA LYS A 295 -20.10 40.84 -9.57
C LYS A 295 -19.79 40.56 -11.05
N LEU A 296 -19.62 39.28 -11.43
CA LEU A 296 -19.33 38.93 -12.82
C LEU A 296 -20.41 39.51 -13.75
N PRO A 297 -20.06 40.13 -14.88
CA PRO A 297 -21.03 40.57 -15.88
C PRO A 297 -21.88 39.38 -16.35
N PRO A 298 -23.20 39.53 -16.51
CA PRO A 298 -24.11 38.44 -16.91
C PRO A 298 -23.67 37.71 -18.19
N ALA A 299 -23.03 38.42 -19.11
CA ALA A 299 -22.54 37.88 -20.37
C ALA A 299 -21.43 36.82 -20.21
N VAL A 300 -20.56 36.94 -19.21
CA VAL A 300 -19.46 35.97 -18.98
C VAL A 300 -19.98 34.70 -18.29
N ALA A 301 -20.99 34.83 -17.44
CA ALA A 301 -21.69 33.69 -16.84
C ALA A 301 -22.50 32.89 -17.89
N ALA A 302 -23.02 33.55 -18.93
CA ALA A 302 -23.68 32.90 -20.06
C ALA A 302 -22.68 32.20 -21.00
N ALA A 303 -21.51 32.79 -21.26
CA ALA A 303 -20.50 32.20 -22.13
C ALA A 303 -19.84 30.92 -21.56
N LEU A 304 -19.73 30.79 -20.23
CA LEU A 304 -19.23 29.57 -19.56
C LEU A 304 -20.26 28.42 -19.53
N ARG A 305 -21.52 28.66 -19.91
CA ARG A 305 -22.57 27.63 -19.99
C ARG A 305 -22.65 26.94 -21.35
N LEU A 306 -21.92 27.41 -22.37
CA LEU A 306 -22.08 26.97 -23.76
C LEU A 306 -20.84 26.33 -24.38
N THR A 307 -19.81 25.98 -23.60
CA THR A 307 -18.79 25.06 -24.12
C THR A 307 -19.33 23.63 -24.07
N PRO A 308 -19.52 22.95 -25.22
CA PRO A 308 -19.98 21.57 -25.19
C PRO A 308 -18.88 20.72 -24.55
N LYS A 309 -19.21 20.11 -23.41
CA LYS A 309 -18.43 19.01 -22.83
C LYS A 309 -18.31 17.94 -23.91
N LYS A 310 -17.08 17.68 -24.39
CA LYS A 310 -16.76 16.57 -25.30
C LYS A 310 -17.55 15.32 -24.85
N PRO A 311 -18.40 14.71 -25.69
CA PRO A 311 -19.28 13.63 -25.25
C PRO A 311 -18.43 12.49 -24.70
N GLU A 312 -18.64 12.23 -23.41
CA GLU A 312 -18.14 11.05 -22.73
C GLU A 312 -18.83 9.86 -23.40
N PRO A 313 -18.13 8.77 -23.79
CA PRO A 313 -18.75 7.68 -24.52
C PRO A 313 -19.92 7.14 -23.71
N GLU A 314 -21.13 7.37 -24.22
CA GLU A 314 -22.38 6.98 -23.60
C GLU A 314 -22.65 5.53 -24.00
N TYR A 315 -22.79 4.66 -23.02
CA TYR A 315 -23.10 3.25 -23.21
C TYR A 315 -24.35 2.90 -22.41
N PRO A 316 -25.14 1.91 -22.88
CA PRO A 316 -26.38 1.53 -22.24
C PRO A 316 -26.11 1.06 -20.81
N LYS A 317 -26.73 1.70 -19.81
CA LYS A 317 -26.64 1.28 -18.41
C LYS A 317 -27.76 0.29 -18.07
N ASP A 318 -27.96 -0.70 -18.93
CA ASP A 318 -28.96 -1.74 -18.74
C ASP A 318 -28.33 -2.96 -18.04
N GLU A 319 -28.77 -3.25 -16.82
CA GLU A 319 -28.33 -4.43 -16.09
C GLU A 319 -28.72 -5.74 -16.78
N ASN A 320 -29.84 -5.76 -17.50
CA ASN A 320 -30.29 -6.95 -18.21
C ASN A 320 -29.34 -7.32 -19.34
N GLU A 321 -28.80 -6.33 -20.06
CA GLU A 321 -27.76 -6.58 -21.07
C GLU A 321 -26.50 -7.19 -20.46
N ILE A 322 -26.09 -6.72 -19.28
CA ILE A 322 -24.91 -7.23 -18.59
C ILE A 322 -25.15 -8.65 -18.08
N ARG A 323 -26.33 -8.93 -17.51
CA ARG A 323 -26.71 -10.28 -17.08
C ARG A 323 -26.76 -11.23 -18.27
N ALA A 324 -27.34 -10.80 -19.38
CA ALA A 324 -27.36 -11.57 -20.63
C ALA A 324 -25.95 -11.79 -21.18
N PHE A 325 -25.06 -10.79 -21.09
CA PHE A 325 -23.66 -10.93 -21.48
C PHE A 325 -22.93 -11.98 -20.64
N VAL A 326 -23.07 -11.92 -19.31
CA VAL A 326 -22.45 -12.88 -18.37
C VAL A 326 -22.98 -14.29 -18.64
N GLU A 327 -24.28 -14.43 -18.91
CA GLU A 327 -24.87 -15.73 -19.22
C GLU A 327 -24.36 -16.30 -20.55
N ARG A 328 -24.26 -15.48 -21.61
CA ARG A 328 -23.64 -15.92 -22.88
C ARG A 328 -22.20 -16.38 -22.68
N TRP A 329 -21.41 -15.60 -21.93
CA TRP A 329 -20.03 -15.96 -21.57
C TRP A 329 -19.95 -17.29 -20.80
N ARG A 330 -20.83 -17.47 -19.81
CA ARG A 330 -20.91 -18.69 -18.99
C ARG A 330 -21.28 -19.90 -19.83
N GLN A 331 -22.30 -19.79 -20.69
CA GLN A 331 -22.74 -20.87 -21.58
C GLN A 331 -21.67 -21.26 -22.59
N ALA A 332 -20.97 -20.29 -23.19
CA ALA A 332 -19.87 -20.55 -24.09
C ALA A 332 -18.72 -21.29 -23.39
N TRP A 333 -18.38 -20.87 -22.16
CA TRP A 333 -17.36 -21.54 -21.36
C TRP A 333 -17.77 -22.96 -20.97
N GLN A 334 -18.97 -23.14 -20.42
CA GLN A 334 -19.49 -24.44 -19.99
C GLN A 334 -19.60 -25.42 -21.17
N GLY A 335 -20.08 -24.94 -22.31
CA GLY A 335 -20.20 -25.71 -23.56
C GLY A 335 -18.89 -25.88 -24.32
N LYS A 336 -17.76 -25.38 -23.78
CA LYS A 336 -16.43 -25.42 -24.43
C LYS A 336 -16.37 -24.80 -25.83
N ARG A 337 -17.30 -23.89 -26.16
CA ARG A 337 -17.38 -23.19 -27.44
C ARG A 337 -16.36 -22.05 -27.45
N ILE A 338 -15.13 -22.37 -27.87
CA ILE A 338 -13.99 -21.45 -27.71
C ILE A 338 -14.17 -20.15 -28.50
N ASP A 339 -14.72 -20.20 -29.69
CA ASP A 339 -14.91 -19.00 -30.53
C ASP A 339 -15.92 -18.04 -29.88
N ASP A 340 -17.07 -18.54 -29.44
CA ASP A 340 -18.07 -17.76 -28.69
C ASP A 340 -17.50 -17.18 -27.38
N TYR A 341 -16.69 -17.98 -26.69
CA TYR A 341 -16.06 -17.56 -25.43
C TYR A 341 -15.06 -16.44 -25.68
N ILE A 342 -14.20 -16.56 -26.69
CA ILE A 342 -13.20 -15.55 -27.03
C ILE A 342 -13.82 -14.29 -27.62
N ALA A 343 -14.94 -14.40 -28.34
CA ALA A 343 -15.71 -13.25 -28.82
C ALA A 343 -16.23 -12.36 -27.68
N CYS A 344 -16.33 -12.87 -26.45
CA CYS A 344 -16.67 -12.07 -25.27
C CYS A 344 -15.52 -11.14 -24.82
N TYR A 345 -14.30 -11.28 -25.34
CA TYR A 345 -13.12 -10.54 -24.88
C TYR A 345 -12.71 -9.44 -25.86
N ALA A 346 -12.22 -8.32 -25.33
CA ALA A 346 -11.74 -7.22 -26.14
C ALA A 346 -10.40 -7.59 -26.81
N PRO A 347 -10.08 -7.07 -28.01
CA PRO A 347 -8.77 -7.26 -28.63
C PRO A 347 -7.59 -6.82 -27.76
N THR A 348 -7.83 -5.83 -26.87
CA THR A 348 -6.84 -5.32 -25.91
C THR A 348 -6.75 -6.13 -24.62
N PHE A 349 -7.46 -7.25 -24.49
CA PHE A 349 -7.50 -8.07 -23.27
C PHE A 349 -6.11 -8.61 -22.91
N ARG A 350 -5.79 -8.60 -21.61
CA ARG A 350 -4.58 -9.22 -21.05
C ARG A 350 -4.85 -9.88 -19.69
N GLN A 351 -4.25 -11.05 -19.49
CA GLN A 351 -4.20 -11.79 -18.22
C GLN A 351 -2.75 -12.10 -17.84
N GLY A 352 -2.16 -11.28 -16.96
CA GLY A 352 -0.72 -11.31 -16.70
C GLY A 352 0.07 -11.04 -17.98
N LYS A 353 0.99 -11.95 -18.37
CA LYS A 353 1.74 -11.84 -19.64
C LYS A 353 1.00 -12.37 -20.86
N LYS A 354 -0.20 -12.96 -20.71
CA LYS A 354 -0.97 -13.54 -21.83
C LYS A 354 -1.83 -12.46 -22.48
N ASP A 355 -1.65 -12.25 -23.78
CA ASP A 355 -2.61 -11.55 -24.63
C ASP A 355 -3.80 -12.46 -24.98
N LEU A 356 -4.75 -11.95 -25.78
CA LEU A 356 -5.95 -12.69 -26.16
C LEU A 356 -5.66 -14.00 -26.89
N ALA A 357 -4.67 -14.02 -27.79
CA ALA A 357 -4.29 -15.23 -28.54
C ALA A 357 -3.64 -16.29 -27.64
N ALA A 358 -2.79 -15.87 -26.71
CA ALA A 358 -2.22 -16.76 -25.68
C ALA A 358 -3.30 -17.25 -24.69
N TRP A 359 -4.28 -16.40 -24.36
CA TRP A 359 -5.42 -16.77 -23.53
C TRP A 359 -6.30 -17.83 -24.18
N ARG A 360 -6.62 -17.67 -25.47
CA ARG A 360 -7.34 -18.65 -26.29
C ARG A 360 -6.67 -20.01 -26.24
N ARG A 361 -5.38 -20.10 -26.61
CA ARG A 361 -4.61 -21.35 -26.61
C ARG A 361 -4.61 -22.05 -25.25
N TYR A 362 -4.47 -21.26 -24.18
CA TYR A 362 -4.53 -21.79 -22.81
C TYR A 362 -5.90 -22.41 -22.50
N LYS A 363 -6.99 -21.73 -22.84
CA LYS A 363 -8.36 -22.20 -22.61
C LYS A 363 -8.74 -23.40 -23.49
N GLU A 364 -8.28 -23.45 -24.74
CA GLU A 364 -8.40 -24.63 -25.60
C GLU A 364 -7.70 -25.85 -24.99
N GLY A 365 -6.51 -25.65 -24.41
CA GLY A 365 -5.81 -26.69 -23.64
C GLY A 365 -6.64 -27.24 -22.48
N LEU A 366 -7.29 -26.36 -21.71
CA LEU A 366 -8.19 -26.77 -20.62
C LEU A 366 -9.44 -27.49 -21.14
N ASN A 367 -10.04 -27.00 -22.24
CA ASN A 367 -11.22 -27.61 -22.84
C ASN A 367 -10.94 -29.04 -23.35
N ARG A 368 -9.71 -29.33 -23.81
CA ARG A 368 -9.29 -30.70 -24.16
C ARG A 368 -9.05 -31.58 -22.92
N ARG A 369 -8.57 -30.98 -21.83
CA ARG A 369 -8.16 -31.71 -20.61
C ARG A 369 -9.33 -32.20 -19.78
N TYR A 370 -10.35 -31.37 -19.57
CA TYR A 370 -11.53 -31.72 -18.78
C TYR A 370 -12.57 -32.35 -19.69
N ARG A 371 -13.29 -33.40 -19.27
CA ARG A 371 -14.36 -34.00 -20.07
C ARG A 371 -15.62 -33.15 -20.01
N THR A 372 -16.04 -32.81 -18.79
CA THR A 372 -17.19 -31.97 -18.49
C THR A 372 -16.74 -30.67 -17.82
N ILE A 373 -17.50 -29.60 -18.07
CA ILE A 373 -17.37 -28.33 -17.36
C ILE A 373 -18.78 -27.94 -16.93
N SER A 374 -18.94 -27.60 -15.66
CA SER A 374 -20.14 -27.01 -15.07
C SER A 374 -19.77 -25.70 -14.41
N VAL A 375 -20.49 -24.63 -14.73
CA VAL A 375 -20.26 -23.31 -14.17
C VAL A 375 -21.57 -22.76 -13.65
N THR A 376 -21.70 -22.72 -12.33
CA THR A 376 -22.83 -22.08 -11.65
C THR A 376 -22.42 -20.67 -11.25
N ILE A 377 -23.26 -19.69 -11.60
CA ILE A 377 -23.07 -18.28 -11.26
C ILE A 377 -24.18 -17.87 -10.29
N GLY A 378 -23.81 -17.21 -9.21
CA GLY A 378 -24.74 -16.62 -8.25
C GLY A 378 -24.31 -15.19 -7.88
N ASP A 379 -25.19 -14.44 -7.23
CA ASP A 379 -24.89 -13.13 -6.64
C ASP A 379 -24.23 -12.16 -7.64
N ILE A 380 -24.82 -12.01 -8.83
CA ILE A 380 -24.33 -11.06 -9.83
C ILE A 380 -24.58 -9.63 -9.35
N GLU A 381 -23.49 -8.92 -9.08
CA GLU A 381 -23.41 -7.50 -8.76
C GLU A 381 -22.82 -6.74 -9.94
N ILE A 382 -23.51 -5.69 -10.39
CA ILE A 382 -23.10 -4.85 -11.52
C ILE A 382 -22.77 -3.45 -10.99
N ALA A 383 -21.57 -2.96 -11.31
CA ALA A 383 -21.12 -1.63 -10.95
C ALA A 383 -20.66 -0.86 -12.18
N TRP A 384 -21.42 0.17 -12.58
CA TRP A 384 -21.03 1.07 -13.67
C TRP A 384 -19.76 1.86 -13.32
N THR A 385 -18.92 2.09 -14.34
CA THR A 385 -17.64 2.83 -14.26
C THR A 385 -17.69 4.06 -15.16
N LYS A 386 -16.55 4.66 -15.55
CA LYS A 386 -16.53 5.69 -16.61
C LYS A 386 -16.40 5.09 -18.02
N LYS A 387 -15.97 3.83 -18.14
CA LYS A 387 -15.62 3.19 -19.42
C LYS A 387 -16.45 1.93 -19.73
N GLY A 388 -17.44 1.60 -18.90
CA GLY A 388 -18.24 0.38 -19.00
C GLY A 388 -18.70 -0.12 -17.63
N ALA A 389 -18.66 -1.43 -17.38
CA ALA A 389 -19.18 -2.06 -16.16
C ALA A 389 -18.17 -2.98 -15.48
N ARG A 390 -18.20 -3.07 -14.14
CA ARG A 390 -17.51 -4.11 -13.36
C ARG A 390 -18.57 -5.07 -12.86
N VAL A 391 -18.51 -6.32 -13.29
CA VAL A 391 -19.43 -7.39 -12.89
C VAL A 391 -18.71 -8.32 -11.93
N SER A 392 -19.28 -8.53 -10.75
CA SER A 392 -18.76 -9.46 -9.75
C SER A 392 -19.81 -10.51 -9.47
N PHE A 393 -19.43 -11.77 -9.35
CA PHE A 393 -20.36 -12.85 -9.05
C PHE A 393 -19.67 -14.02 -8.36
N HIS A 394 -20.43 -14.73 -7.53
CA HIS A 394 -20.01 -16.03 -7.03
C HIS A 394 -20.00 -17.04 -8.17
N GLN A 395 -18.96 -17.86 -8.24
CA GLN A 395 -18.80 -18.87 -9.28
C GLN A 395 -18.37 -20.18 -8.62
N LEU A 396 -19.18 -21.21 -8.81
CA LEU A 396 -18.78 -22.58 -8.58
C LEU A 396 -18.43 -23.21 -9.92
N TYR A 397 -17.16 -23.54 -10.09
CA TYR A 397 -16.62 -24.29 -11.22
C TYR A 397 -16.44 -25.74 -10.81
N GLU A 398 -16.97 -26.66 -11.61
CA GLU A 398 -16.81 -28.10 -11.44
C GLU A 398 -16.47 -28.76 -12.78
N SER A 399 -15.57 -29.72 -12.74
CA SER A 399 -15.19 -30.58 -13.86
C SER A 399 -14.92 -31.99 -13.33
N ASP A 400 -14.68 -32.94 -14.23
CA ASP A 400 -14.33 -34.32 -13.88
C ASP A 400 -13.05 -34.44 -13.01
N ARG A 401 -12.21 -33.40 -12.96
CA ARG A 401 -10.89 -33.45 -12.29
C ARG A 401 -10.57 -32.25 -11.40
N TYR A 402 -11.45 -31.26 -11.32
CA TYR A 402 -11.16 -30.01 -10.62
C TYR A 402 -12.44 -29.31 -10.18
N ARG A 403 -12.41 -28.76 -8.97
CA ARG A 403 -13.47 -27.95 -8.37
C ARG A 403 -12.86 -26.67 -7.81
N ALA A 404 -13.49 -25.55 -8.11
CA ALA A 404 -13.12 -24.25 -7.57
C ALA A 404 -14.38 -23.46 -7.24
N ASP A 405 -14.46 -23.03 -5.99
CA ASP A 405 -15.53 -22.19 -5.46
C ASP A 405 -14.87 -20.85 -5.11
N GLY A 406 -15.44 -19.75 -5.58
CA GLY A 406 -14.85 -18.44 -5.38
C GLY A 406 -15.61 -17.33 -6.08
N ARG A 407 -15.04 -16.13 -6.05
CA ARG A 407 -15.64 -14.93 -6.64
C ARG A 407 -14.91 -14.55 -7.92
N LYS A 408 -15.69 -14.37 -8.98
CA LYS A 408 -15.23 -13.90 -10.29
C LYS A 408 -15.51 -12.42 -10.44
N ILE A 409 -14.60 -11.69 -11.08
CA ILE A 409 -14.80 -10.28 -11.44
C ILE A 409 -14.43 -10.08 -12.91
N LEU A 410 -15.36 -9.54 -13.69
CA LEU A 410 -15.18 -9.14 -15.08
C LEU A 410 -15.22 -7.62 -15.20
N TYR A 411 -14.25 -7.03 -15.89
CA TYR A 411 -14.27 -5.61 -16.28
C TYR A 411 -14.68 -5.53 -17.74
N LEU A 412 -15.84 -4.93 -18.00
CA LEU A 412 -16.44 -4.79 -19.31
C LEU A 412 -16.25 -3.36 -19.82
N ALA A 413 -15.92 -3.24 -21.10
CA ALA A 413 -15.99 -1.98 -21.84
C ALA A 413 -17.04 -2.11 -22.94
N TYR A 414 -17.71 -0.99 -23.25
CA TYR A 414 -18.65 -0.90 -24.36
C TYR A 414 -17.95 -0.29 -25.58
N GLY A 415 -18.03 -0.96 -26.73
CA GLY A 415 -17.44 -0.50 -27.99
C GLY A 415 -18.38 -0.72 -29.16
N ALA A 416 -17.88 -0.56 -30.38
CA ALA A 416 -18.66 -0.69 -31.61
C ALA A 416 -19.37 -2.05 -31.76
N GLU A 417 -18.82 -3.11 -31.18
CA GLU A 417 -19.37 -4.47 -31.21
C GLU A 417 -20.10 -4.86 -29.91
N GLY A 418 -20.46 -3.87 -29.09
CA GLY A 418 -21.10 -4.05 -27.79
C GLY A 418 -20.13 -4.34 -26.65
N TRP A 419 -20.61 -5.07 -25.64
CA TRP A 419 -19.86 -5.37 -24.42
C TRP A 419 -18.72 -6.37 -24.66
N ARG A 420 -17.54 -6.07 -24.11
CA ARG A 420 -16.35 -6.93 -24.16
C ARG A 420 -15.58 -6.93 -22.84
N ILE A 421 -15.04 -8.10 -22.44
CA ILE A 421 -14.18 -8.27 -21.27
C ILE A 421 -12.79 -7.70 -21.58
N THR A 422 -12.37 -6.75 -20.78
CA THR A 422 -11.02 -6.14 -20.83
C THR A 422 -10.08 -6.71 -19.77
N LYS A 423 -10.63 -7.22 -18.65
CA LYS A 423 -9.87 -7.84 -17.55
C LYS A 423 -10.73 -8.84 -16.79
N GLU A 424 -10.13 -9.94 -16.35
CA GLU A 424 -10.76 -10.99 -15.55
C GLU A 424 -9.94 -11.24 -14.28
N VAL A 425 -10.62 -11.36 -13.13
CA VAL A 425 -9.99 -11.63 -11.83
C VAL A 425 -10.71 -12.79 -11.14
N TRP A 426 -9.93 -13.70 -10.56
CA TRP A 426 -10.40 -14.81 -9.73
C TRP A 426 -9.97 -14.59 -8.28
N ILE A 427 -10.86 -14.89 -7.35
CA ILE A 427 -10.61 -14.85 -5.91
C ILE A 427 -11.11 -16.17 -5.33
N ASP A 428 -10.22 -16.98 -4.76
CA ASP A 428 -10.60 -18.26 -4.14
C ASP A 428 -11.59 -18.05 -2.98
N GLY A 429 -12.61 -18.90 -2.92
CA GLY A 429 -13.46 -19.08 -1.75
C GLY A 429 -12.73 -19.89 -0.68
N LYS A 430 -13.07 -19.67 0.60
CA LYS A 430 -12.45 -20.41 1.71
C LYS A 430 -12.58 -21.91 1.48
N LYS A 431 -11.45 -22.66 1.48
CA LYS A 431 -11.49 -24.13 1.59
C LYS A 431 -12.13 -24.47 2.93
N LYS A 432 -13.39 -24.95 2.93
CA LYS A 432 -13.89 -25.71 4.09
C LYS A 432 -12.99 -26.96 4.19
N GLY A 433 -12.36 -27.13 5.34
CA GLY A 433 -11.48 -28.26 5.61
C GLY A 433 -12.15 -29.57 5.23
N HIS A 434 -11.39 -30.46 4.62
CA HIS A 434 -11.82 -31.86 4.46
C HIS A 434 -12.18 -32.41 5.84
N GLN A 435 -13.47 -32.60 6.09
CA GLN A 435 -13.89 -33.63 7.02
C GLN A 435 -13.40 -34.94 6.44
N LYS A 436 -12.43 -35.56 7.12
CA LYS A 436 -12.20 -37.00 6.96
C LYS A 436 -13.53 -37.67 7.25
N LYS A 437 -14.10 -38.34 6.23
CA LYS A 437 -15.16 -39.32 6.49
C LYS A 437 -14.55 -40.47 7.31
N PRO A 438 -15.33 -41.07 8.23
CA PRO A 438 -14.85 -42.11 9.14
C PRO A 438 -14.28 -43.32 8.43
#